data_AF-B1YY44-F1
#
_entry.id   AF-B1YY44-F1
#
_cell.length_a   1.000
_cell.length_b   1.000
_cell.length_c   1.000
_cell.angle_alpha   90.00
_cell.angle_beta   90.00
_cell.angle_gamma   90.00
#
_symmetry.space_group_name_H-M   'P 1'
#
loop_
_entity.id
_entity.type
_entity.pdbx_description
1 polymer ?
#
loop_
_entity_poly.entity_id
_entity_poly.type
_entity_poly.pdbx_seq_one_letter_code
_entity_poly.pdbx_strand_id
1 'polypeptide(L)'
;MTHASPTALPATSPASFPRRGTRLAALATLAVAAMLPAVAHAAPLRIGMTFQELNNPYFVTMQKALNDAAASIGAQVVVTDAHHDVSKQVSDVEDMLQKKIDILLVNPTDSTGIQSAITQAKKAGAVVVAVDANANGPVDSFVGSKNYDAGVMSCEYLAKAIGGSGEVAILDGIPVVPILERVRGCKAGLAKFPNVKLVDTQNGKQERATALSVTENMISAHPNLKGIFSVNDGGSMGALAAIEGSGKDIRLTSVDGAPEAIAAIQKPNSKFIETTAQFPADQVRIALGIAIARKWGATVPKAIPVDVKVVDRGNAKGFSW
;
A
#
# COMPACT_ATOMS: atom_id res chain seq x y z
N MET A 1 9.28 -107.73 -63.58
CA MET A 1 9.18 -107.95 -62.13
C MET A 1 9.82 -106.72 -61.49
N THR A 2 9.16 -105.78 -60.83
CA THR A 2 7.86 -105.74 -60.14
C THR A 2 7.38 -104.28 -60.10
N HIS A 3 6.09 -104.09 -60.41
CA HIS A 3 5.07 -103.15 -59.88
C HIS A 3 5.52 -101.89 -59.09
N ALA A 4 4.90 -100.71 -59.14
CA ALA A 4 3.74 -100.10 -59.83
C ALA A 4 3.85 -98.57 -59.48
N SER A 5 3.74 -97.59 -60.39
CA SER A 5 2.51 -96.96 -60.94
C SER A 5 1.50 -96.45 -59.88
N PRO A 6 0.69 -95.39 -60.14
CA PRO A 6 0.87 -94.25 -61.08
C PRO A 6 0.20 -92.90 -60.65
N THR A 7 0.29 -91.89 -61.54
CA THR A 7 -0.76 -90.87 -61.92
C THR A 7 -1.14 -89.75 -60.93
N ALA A 8 -1.45 -88.50 -61.32
CA ALA A 8 -1.71 -87.88 -62.63
C ALA A 8 -1.45 -86.35 -62.60
N LEU A 9 -1.07 -85.83 -63.76
CA LEU A 9 -1.07 -84.43 -64.26
C LEU A 9 -2.37 -84.21 -65.10
N PRO A 10 -2.62 -83.10 -65.84
CA PRO A 10 -2.39 -81.65 -65.67
C PRO A 10 -3.60 -80.74 -66.11
N ALA A 11 -3.38 -79.41 -66.06
CA ALA A 11 -3.84 -78.34 -66.97
C ALA A 11 -5.35 -77.97 -67.13
N THR A 12 -5.67 -76.68 -66.99
CA THR A 12 -5.96 -75.71 -68.10
C THR A 12 -6.63 -74.40 -67.60
N SER A 13 -6.26 -73.30 -68.27
CA SER A 13 -6.77 -71.91 -68.18
C SER A 13 -8.19 -71.75 -68.79
N PRO A 14 -8.97 -70.65 -68.59
CA PRO A 14 -8.69 -69.32 -69.22
C PRO A 14 -9.29 -68.07 -68.50
N ALA A 15 -9.09 -66.90 -69.13
CA ALA A 15 -9.46 -65.54 -68.69
C ALA A 15 -10.96 -65.18 -68.82
N SER A 16 -11.44 -64.22 -68.00
CA SER A 16 -12.45 -63.17 -68.36
C SER A 16 -12.84 -62.27 -67.16
N PHE A 17 -12.92 -60.95 -67.39
CA PHE A 17 -13.65 -59.93 -66.58
C PHE A 17 -15.19 -60.08 -66.80
N PRO A 18 -16.16 -59.42 -66.10
CA PRO A 18 -16.12 -58.32 -65.11
C PRO A 18 -17.10 -58.52 -63.90
N ARG A 19 -17.25 -57.49 -63.04
CA ARG A 19 -18.49 -57.01 -62.35
C ARG A 19 -18.33 -56.70 -60.86
N ARG A 20 -18.86 -55.51 -60.53
CA ARG A 20 -19.08 -54.90 -59.22
C ARG A 20 -19.65 -55.87 -58.19
N GLY A 21 -19.01 -55.91 -57.02
CA GLY A 21 -19.56 -56.47 -55.79
C GLY A 21 -18.99 -55.70 -54.60
N THR A 22 -19.79 -54.83 -54.02
CA THR A 22 -19.52 -54.13 -52.75
C THR A 22 -19.31 -55.13 -51.61
N ARG A 23 -18.13 -55.12 -50.98
CA ARG A 23 -17.93 -55.56 -49.59
C ARG A 23 -16.88 -54.70 -48.89
N LEU A 24 -17.27 -54.21 -47.71
CA LEU A 24 -16.51 -53.39 -46.77
C LEU A 24 -15.17 -54.03 -46.39
N ALA A 25 -14.12 -53.22 -46.28
CA ALA A 25 -12.99 -53.49 -45.39
C ALA A 25 -12.27 -52.19 -44.98
N ALA A 26 -12.40 -51.86 -43.69
CA ALA A 26 -11.49 -51.09 -42.82
C ALA A 26 -10.88 -49.78 -43.35
N LEU A 27 -11.53 -48.65 -43.07
CA LEU A 27 -10.80 -47.40 -42.83
C LEU A 27 -10.07 -47.54 -41.49
N ALA A 28 -8.75 -47.60 -41.53
CA ALA A 28 -7.92 -47.26 -40.38
C ALA A 28 -7.99 -45.74 -40.18
N THR A 29 -8.89 -45.29 -39.30
CA THR A 29 -8.88 -43.92 -38.81
C THR A 29 -7.67 -43.74 -37.90
N LEU A 30 -6.63 -43.09 -38.43
CA LEU A 30 -5.61 -42.45 -37.59
C LEU A 30 -6.34 -41.39 -36.75
N ALA A 31 -6.65 -41.71 -35.50
CA ALA A 31 -7.09 -40.74 -34.52
C ALA A 31 -5.88 -39.84 -34.19
N VAL A 32 -5.71 -38.76 -34.95
CA VAL A 32 -4.89 -37.63 -34.50
C VAL A 32 -5.67 -37.02 -33.33
N ALA A 33 -5.39 -37.49 -32.12
CA ALA A 33 -5.78 -36.77 -30.93
C ALA A 33 -5.08 -35.42 -30.99
N ALA A 34 -5.81 -34.37 -31.36
CA ALA A 34 -5.36 -33.01 -31.22
C ALA A 34 -5.10 -32.77 -29.72
N MET A 35 -3.84 -32.92 -29.30
CA MET A 35 -3.38 -32.39 -28.03
C MET A 35 -3.48 -30.87 -28.15
N LEU A 36 -4.64 -30.33 -27.79
CA LEU A 36 -4.75 -28.93 -27.44
C LEU A 36 -3.67 -28.68 -26.37
N PRO A 37 -2.73 -27.74 -26.57
CA PRO A 37 -1.78 -27.42 -25.52
C PRO A 37 -2.61 -27.03 -24.30
N ALA A 38 -2.46 -27.79 -23.21
CA ALA A 38 -3.00 -27.37 -21.93
C ALA A 38 -2.46 -25.97 -21.69
N VAL A 39 -3.34 -24.97 -21.67
CA VAL A 39 -2.96 -23.60 -21.33
C VAL A 39 -2.46 -23.69 -19.90
N ALA A 40 -1.14 -23.76 -19.73
CA ALA A 40 -0.51 -23.76 -18.43
C ALA A 40 -0.96 -22.47 -17.75
N HIS A 41 -1.89 -22.55 -16.81
CA HIS A 41 -2.23 -21.43 -15.96
C HIS A 41 -0.93 -21.06 -15.24
N ALA A 42 -0.39 -19.89 -15.56
CA ALA A 42 0.75 -19.35 -14.82
C ALA A 42 0.40 -19.38 -13.33
N ALA A 43 1.34 -19.82 -12.51
CA ALA A 43 1.12 -19.85 -11.06
C ALA A 43 0.69 -18.45 -10.58
N PRO A 44 -0.29 -18.35 -9.67
CA PRO A 44 -0.70 -17.08 -9.11
C PRO A 44 0.50 -16.29 -8.57
N LEU A 45 0.56 -15.00 -8.89
CA LEU A 45 1.58 -14.10 -8.33
C LEU A 45 1.45 -14.09 -6.80
N ARG A 46 2.55 -14.21 -6.08
CA ARG A 46 2.56 -14.24 -4.61
C ARG A 46 3.10 -12.92 -4.07
N ILE A 47 2.24 -12.18 -3.37
CA ILE A 47 2.55 -10.85 -2.84
C ILE A 47 2.64 -10.95 -1.32
N GLY A 48 3.79 -10.57 -0.76
CA GLY A 48 3.93 -10.28 0.65
C GLY A 48 3.70 -8.79 0.91
N MET A 49 2.94 -8.44 1.95
CA MET A 49 2.90 -7.09 2.49
C MET A 49 3.10 -7.13 3.99
N THR A 50 4.16 -6.47 4.46
CA THR A 50 4.39 -6.29 5.90
C THR A 50 4.06 -4.86 6.30
N PHE A 51 3.23 -4.72 7.34
CA PHE A 51 2.86 -3.44 7.93
C PHE A 51 3.56 -3.24 9.27
N GLN A 52 3.86 -1.98 9.61
CA GLN A 52 4.36 -1.65 10.94
C GLN A 52 3.29 -1.87 12.03
N GLU A 53 2.01 -1.65 11.70
CA GLU A 53 0.85 -1.89 12.55
C GLU A 53 -0.43 -2.10 11.70
N LEU A 54 -1.46 -2.79 12.23
CA LEU A 54 -2.81 -2.86 11.63
C LEU A 54 -3.95 -2.40 12.56
N ASN A 55 -3.63 -1.75 13.69
CA ASN A 55 -4.62 -1.14 14.58
C ASN A 55 -5.02 0.30 14.18
N ASN A 56 -4.44 0.83 13.10
CA ASN A 56 -4.70 2.16 12.56
C ASN A 56 -5.53 2.07 11.26
N PRO A 57 -6.67 2.81 11.14
CA PRO A 57 -7.54 2.75 9.97
C PRO A 57 -6.85 3.01 8.63
N TYR A 58 -5.77 3.81 8.62
CA TYR A 58 -5.00 4.10 7.42
C TYR A 58 -4.40 2.82 6.81
N PHE A 59 -3.77 1.97 7.64
CA PHE A 59 -3.18 0.71 7.18
C PHE A 59 -4.23 -0.37 6.93
N VAL A 60 -5.36 -0.34 7.64
CA VAL A 60 -6.50 -1.22 7.37
C VAL A 60 -7.09 -0.94 5.98
N THR A 61 -7.28 0.33 5.61
CA THR A 61 -7.73 0.68 4.25
C THR A 61 -6.70 0.27 3.20
N MET A 62 -5.42 0.46 3.49
CA MET A 62 -4.33 0.01 2.62
C MET A 62 -4.39 -1.52 2.40
N GLN A 63 -4.51 -2.31 3.47
CA GLN A 63 -4.65 -3.76 3.38
C GLN A 63 -5.86 -4.16 2.54
N LYS A 64 -7.02 -3.53 2.77
CA LYS A 64 -8.23 -3.82 2.00
C LYS A 64 -8.03 -3.53 0.51
N ALA A 65 -7.48 -2.36 0.17
CA ALA A 65 -7.23 -1.96 -1.21
C ALA A 65 -6.23 -2.89 -1.92
N LEU A 66 -5.20 -3.37 -1.20
CA LEU A 66 -4.26 -4.37 -1.69
C LEU A 66 -4.97 -5.69 -2.00
N ASN A 67 -5.77 -6.19 -1.07
CA ASN A 67 -6.51 -7.45 -1.25
C ASN A 67 -7.46 -7.38 -2.43
N ASP A 68 -8.23 -6.29 -2.56
CA ASP A 68 -9.14 -6.07 -3.69
C ASP A 68 -8.38 -6.04 -5.03
N ALA A 69 -7.25 -5.30 -5.07
CA ALA A 69 -6.44 -5.17 -6.29
C ALA A 69 -5.79 -6.52 -6.67
N ALA A 70 -5.23 -7.25 -5.70
CA ALA A 70 -4.63 -8.56 -5.92
C ALA A 70 -5.65 -9.60 -6.37
N ALA A 71 -6.84 -9.61 -5.78
CA ALA A 71 -7.92 -10.52 -6.18
C ALA A 71 -8.34 -10.29 -7.65
N SER A 72 -8.39 -9.02 -8.10
CA SER A 72 -8.75 -8.70 -9.49
C SER A 72 -7.78 -9.22 -10.55
N ILE A 73 -6.54 -9.56 -10.15
CA ILE A 73 -5.52 -10.15 -11.02
C ILE A 73 -5.22 -11.62 -10.68
N GLY A 74 -6.02 -12.23 -9.79
CA GLY A 74 -5.83 -13.62 -9.36
C GLY A 74 -4.55 -13.88 -8.54
N ALA A 75 -3.97 -12.85 -7.92
CA ALA A 75 -2.78 -12.98 -7.09
C ALA A 75 -3.13 -13.42 -5.65
N GLN A 76 -2.17 -14.04 -4.97
CA GLN A 76 -2.27 -14.42 -3.57
C GLN A 76 -1.53 -13.41 -2.70
N VAL A 77 -2.15 -12.97 -1.60
CA VAL A 77 -1.55 -12.01 -0.66
C VAL A 77 -1.28 -12.68 0.67
N VAL A 78 -0.10 -12.45 1.23
CA VAL A 78 0.25 -12.72 2.63
C VAL A 78 0.48 -11.38 3.30
N VAL A 79 -0.31 -11.07 4.32
CA VAL A 79 -0.16 -9.84 5.10
C VAL A 79 0.31 -10.17 6.50
N THR A 80 1.21 -9.35 7.05
CA THR A 80 1.58 -9.41 8.46
C THR A 80 1.49 -8.04 9.13
N ASP A 81 1.29 -8.06 10.45
CA ASP A 81 1.31 -6.91 11.36
C ASP A 81 2.55 -7.06 12.25
N ALA A 82 3.47 -6.11 12.20
CA ALA A 82 4.69 -6.13 13.01
C ALA A 82 4.46 -5.66 14.46
N HIS A 83 3.34 -5.03 14.79
CA HIS A 83 3.08 -4.42 16.10
C HIS A 83 4.21 -3.51 16.60
N HIS A 84 4.80 -2.72 15.69
CA HIS A 84 5.98 -1.88 15.94
C HIS A 84 7.23 -2.64 16.42
N ASP A 85 7.29 -3.95 16.25
CA ASP A 85 8.47 -4.77 16.55
C ASP A 85 9.27 -5.03 15.26
N VAL A 86 10.45 -4.39 15.18
CA VAL A 86 11.38 -4.54 14.04
C VAL A 86 11.85 -5.99 13.88
N SER A 87 12.12 -6.70 14.98
CA SER A 87 12.60 -8.08 14.93
C SER A 87 11.50 -9.00 14.40
N LYS A 88 10.26 -8.78 14.86
CA LYS A 88 9.10 -9.46 14.30
C LYS A 88 8.94 -9.15 12.81
N GLN A 89 9.08 -7.90 12.40
CA GLN A 89 8.96 -7.53 10.99
C GLN A 89 10.01 -8.23 10.11
N VAL A 90 11.24 -8.37 10.60
CA VAL A 90 12.30 -9.15 9.93
C VAL A 90 11.87 -10.62 9.78
N SER A 91 11.41 -11.27 10.86
CA SER A 91 10.94 -12.66 10.80
C SER A 91 9.73 -12.84 9.88
N ASP A 92 8.79 -11.89 9.88
CA ASP A 92 7.64 -11.90 8.97
C ASP A 92 8.08 -11.92 7.50
N VAL A 93 9.08 -11.11 7.15
CA VAL A 93 9.64 -11.10 5.78
C VAL A 93 10.33 -12.42 5.46
N GLU A 94 11.10 -12.99 6.39
CA GLU A 94 11.76 -14.29 6.21
C GLU A 94 10.73 -15.41 5.94
N ASP A 95 9.62 -15.43 6.69
CA ASP A 95 8.50 -16.36 6.48
C ASP A 95 7.83 -16.16 5.11
N MET A 96 7.67 -14.91 4.68
CA MET A 96 7.18 -14.62 3.32
C MET A 96 8.13 -15.14 2.24
N LEU A 97 9.45 -15.04 2.43
CA LEU A 97 10.45 -15.56 1.50
C LEU A 97 10.46 -17.09 1.46
N GLN A 98 10.25 -17.78 2.59
CA GLN A 98 10.02 -19.23 2.60
C GLN A 98 8.76 -19.61 1.81
N LYS A 99 7.74 -18.75 1.88
CA LYS A 99 6.55 -18.81 1.02
C LYS A 99 6.83 -18.31 -0.40
N LYS A 100 8.07 -18.14 -0.85
CA LYS A 100 8.44 -17.84 -2.25
C LYS A 100 7.62 -16.68 -2.85
N ILE A 101 7.45 -15.58 -2.11
CA ILE A 101 6.81 -14.38 -2.66
C ILE A 101 7.58 -13.84 -3.86
N ASP A 102 6.85 -13.33 -4.84
CA ASP A 102 7.38 -12.65 -6.03
C ASP A 102 7.62 -11.16 -5.79
N ILE A 103 6.78 -10.57 -4.94
CA ILE A 103 6.75 -9.15 -4.60
C ILE A 103 6.69 -9.02 -3.08
N LEU A 104 7.53 -8.15 -2.53
CA LEU A 104 7.43 -7.64 -1.18
C LEU A 104 7.03 -6.16 -1.24
N LEU A 105 5.83 -5.86 -0.76
CA LEU A 105 5.46 -4.51 -0.35
C LEU A 105 5.86 -4.37 1.12
N VAL A 106 6.48 -3.24 1.49
CA VAL A 106 6.97 -3.03 2.86
C VAL A 106 6.58 -1.65 3.36
N ASN A 107 5.81 -1.61 4.45
CA ASN A 107 5.67 -0.43 5.29
C ASN A 107 6.54 -0.65 6.55
N PRO A 108 7.75 -0.07 6.59
CA PRO A 108 8.76 -0.43 7.57
C PRO A 108 8.46 0.13 8.96
N THR A 109 8.66 -0.67 10.00
CA THR A 109 8.67 -0.20 11.40
C THR A 109 9.87 0.71 11.66
N ASP A 110 11.04 0.36 11.11
CA ASP A 110 12.23 1.20 11.11
C ASP A 110 12.94 1.09 9.76
N SER A 111 13.28 2.23 9.15
CA SER A 111 13.89 2.25 7.83
C SER A 111 15.23 1.52 7.79
N THR A 112 16.04 1.57 8.85
CA THR A 112 17.37 0.94 8.92
C THR A 112 17.27 -0.50 9.41
N GLY A 113 16.46 -0.76 10.42
CA GLY A 113 16.32 -2.06 11.08
C GLY A 113 15.84 -3.16 10.13
N ILE A 114 15.01 -2.83 9.15
CA ILE A 114 14.50 -3.79 8.15
C ILE A 114 15.46 -4.01 6.95
N GLN A 115 16.57 -3.27 6.87
CA GLN A 115 17.47 -3.29 5.71
C GLN A 115 18.03 -4.69 5.40
N SER A 116 18.30 -5.49 6.43
CA SER A 116 18.77 -6.86 6.28
C SER A 116 17.72 -7.72 5.56
N ALA A 117 16.46 -7.67 6.01
CA ALA A 117 15.34 -8.38 5.42
C ALA A 117 15.07 -7.95 3.96
N ILE A 118 15.17 -6.65 3.66
CA ILE A 118 15.08 -6.15 2.27
C ILE A 118 16.18 -6.73 1.40
N THR A 119 17.41 -6.77 1.91
CA THR A 119 18.55 -7.36 1.19
C THR A 119 18.33 -8.85 0.93
N GLN A 120 17.80 -9.59 1.91
CA GLN A 120 17.44 -11.01 1.75
C GLN A 120 16.35 -11.19 0.68
N ALA A 121 15.29 -10.37 0.70
CA ALA A 121 14.23 -10.42 -0.29
C ALA A 121 14.73 -10.17 -1.72
N LYS A 122 15.62 -9.18 -1.90
CA LYS A 122 16.26 -8.94 -3.20
C LYS A 122 17.15 -10.09 -3.65
N LYS A 123 17.93 -10.71 -2.75
CA LYS A 123 18.74 -11.89 -3.07
C LYS A 123 17.89 -13.09 -3.48
N ALA A 124 16.69 -13.23 -2.90
CA ALA A 124 15.71 -14.25 -3.28
C ALA A 124 14.98 -13.95 -4.61
N GLY A 125 15.27 -12.81 -5.24
CA GLY A 125 14.68 -12.43 -6.53
C GLY A 125 13.32 -11.74 -6.43
N ALA A 126 12.87 -11.37 -5.22
CA ALA A 126 11.65 -10.60 -5.05
C ALA A 126 11.83 -9.16 -5.56
N VAL A 127 10.76 -8.59 -6.10
CA VAL A 127 10.65 -7.14 -6.30
C VAL A 127 10.26 -6.52 -4.97
N VAL A 128 10.94 -5.46 -4.53
CA VAL A 128 10.68 -4.81 -3.25
C VAL A 128 10.24 -3.37 -3.48
N VAL A 129 9.05 -3.01 -3.01
CA VAL A 129 8.53 -1.63 -3.06
C VAL A 129 8.16 -1.18 -1.65
N ALA A 130 8.78 -0.08 -1.19
CA ALA A 130 8.42 0.55 0.07
C ALA A 130 7.16 1.38 -0.09
N VAL A 131 6.29 1.39 0.93
CA VAL A 131 4.98 2.07 0.91
C VAL A 131 4.79 2.89 2.19
N ASP A 132 4.26 4.10 2.04
CA ASP A 132 3.99 5.10 3.09
C ASP A 132 5.25 5.69 3.73
N ALA A 133 6.10 4.85 4.33
CA ALA A 133 7.43 5.18 4.81
C ALA A 133 8.49 4.46 3.98
N ASN A 134 9.64 5.12 3.77
CA ASN A 134 10.73 4.53 3.00
C ASN A 134 11.61 3.62 3.86
N ALA A 135 12.30 2.67 3.24
CA ALA A 135 13.21 1.74 3.89
C ALA A 135 14.60 1.79 3.26
N ASN A 136 15.63 1.55 4.07
CA ASN A 136 17.00 1.46 3.61
C ASN A 136 17.25 0.10 2.94
N GLY A 137 18.22 0.09 2.03
CA GLY A 137 18.58 -1.10 1.26
C GLY A 137 18.08 -1.08 -0.18
N PRO A 138 18.26 -2.19 -0.91
CA PRO A 138 18.02 -2.25 -2.36
C PRO A 138 16.53 -2.31 -2.76
N VAL A 139 15.72 -1.32 -2.36
CA VAL A 139 14.32 -1.19 -2.84
C VAL A 139 14.28 -0.85 -4.33
N ASP A 140 13.31 -1.41 -5.07
CA ASP A 140 13.10 -1.10 -6.48
C ASP A 140 12.45 0.28 -6.65
N SER A 141 11.49 0.61 -5.79
CA SER A 141 10.76 1.88 -5.75
C SER A 141 10.25 2.17 -4.34
N PHE A 142 9.89 3.43 -4.08
CA PHE A 142 9.14 3.90 -2.93
C PHE A 142 7.87 4.62 -3.39
N VAL A 143 6.74 4.38 -2.73
CA VAL A 143 5.48 5.10 -2.96
C VAL A 143 5.02 5.69 -1.63
N GLY A 144 4.85 7.01 -1.58
CA GLY A 144 4.41 7.67 -0.35
C GLY A 144 3.94 9.09 -0.62
N SER A 145 3.23 9.67 0.34
CA SER A 145 2.68 11.02 0.20
C SER A 145 3.75 12.11 0.19
N LYS A 146 3.42 13.24 -0.44
CA LYS A 146 4.15 14.51 -0.36
C LYS A 146 4.03 15.12 1.04
N ASN A 147 4.67 14.51 2.03
CA ASN A 147 4.53 14.85 3.44
C ASN A 147 5.01 16.27 3.79
N TYR A 148 6.04 16.78 3.08
CA TYR A 148 6.45 18.18 3.22
C TYR A 148 5.34 19.13 2.79
N ASP A 149 4.74 18.88 1.61
CA ASP A 149 3.65 19.68 1.09
C ASP A 149 2.42 19.60 2.02
N ALA A 150 2.14 18.44 2.62
CA ALA A 150 1.07 18.31 3.61
C ALA A 150 1.27 19.25 4.81
N GLY A 151 2.48 19.27 5.37
CA GLY A 151 2.83 20.20 6.44
C GLY A 151 2.69 21.66 6.02
N VAL A 152 3.17 22.02 4.82
CA VAL A 152 3.04 23.38 4.28
C VAL A 152 1.58 23.77 4.17
N MET A 153 0.75 22.92 3.54
CA MET A 153 -0.67 23.18 3.29
C MET A 153 -1.45 23.35 4.60
N SER A 154 -1.32 22.43 5.55
CA SER A 154 -2.03 22.50 6.84
C SER A 154 -1.63 23.72 7.66
N CYS A 155 -0.33 24.04 7.75
CA CYS A 155 0.08 25.19 8.57
C CYS A 155 -0.13 26.55 7.91
N GLU A 156 -0.13 26.63 6.57
CA GLU A 156 -0.65 27.81 5.89
C GLU A 156 -2.16 27.98 6.13
N TYR A 157 -2.93 26.89 6.10
CA TYR A 157 -4.35 26.91 6.40
C TYR A 157 -4.59 27.38 7.83
N LEU A 158 -3.85 26.83 8.80
CA LEU A 158 -3.91 27.23 10.21
C LEU A 158 -3.60 28.72 10.39
N ALA A 159 -2.51 29.21 9.80
CA ALA A 159 -2.11 30.61 9.87
C ALA A 159 -3.18 31.54 9.29
N LYS A 160 -3.78 31.20 8.15
CA LYS A 160 -4.91 31.96 7.57
C LYS A 160 -6.14 31.94 8.48
N ALA A 161 -6.47 30.78 9.05
CA ALA A 161 -7.64 30.60 9.91
C ALA A 161 -7.56 31.39 11.23
N ILE A 162 -6.35 31.71 11.71
CA ILE A 162 -6.12 32.58 12.86
C ILE A 162 -5.92 34.06 12.47
N GLY A 163 -6.16 34.44 11.22
CA GLY A 163 -6.04 35.81 10.74
C GLY A 163 -4.60 36.27 10.45
N GLY A 164 -3.67 35.34 10.29
CA GLY A 164 -2.26 35.62 9.96
C GLY A 164 -1.43 36.15 11.12
N SER A 165 -1.89 36.02 12.36
CA SER A 165 -1.19 36.49 13.57
C SER A 165 -1.53 35.62 14.78
N GLY A 166 -0.56 35.40 15.67
CA GLY A 166 -0.77 34.71 16.95
C GLY A 166 0.25 33.61 17.23
N GLU A 167 0.14 33.01 18.42
CA GLU A 167 1.00 31.91 18.85
C GLU A 167 0.44 30.57 18.35
N VAL A 168 1.31 29.72 17.81
CA VAL A 168 0.98 28.37 17.37
C VAL A 168 1.97 27.35 17.94
N ALA A 169 1.54 26.11 18.07
CA ALA A 169 2.37 25.00 18.50
C ALA A 169 2.29 23.83 17.52
N ILE A 170 3.33 22.98 17.52
CA ILE A 170 3.35 21.72 16.77
C ILE A 170 3.29 20.56 17.76
N LEU A 171 2.27 19.73 17.63
CA LEU A 171 2.21 18.40 18.23
C LEU A 171 2.86 17.41 17.27
N ASP A 172 4.14 17.17 17.52
CA ASP A 172 5.01 16.27 16.75
C ASP A 172 4.74 14.79 17.09
N GLY A 173 5.49 13.89 16.45
CA GLY A 173 5.38 12.45 16.59
C GLY A 173 6.74 11.75 16.66
N ILE A 174 6.71 10.42 16.54
CA ILE A 174 7.90 9.59 16.46
C ILE A 174 8.78 10.04 15.27
N PRO A 175 10.12 9.91 15.38
CA PRO A 175 11.06 10.54 14.46
C PRO A 175 11.23 9.77 13.14
N VAL A 176 10.13 9.51 12.43
CA VAL A 176 10.13 8.86 11.11
C VAL A 176 10.02 9.90 9.99
N VAL A 177 10.59 9.59 8.82
CA VAL A 177 10.72 10.54 7.70
C VAL A 177 9.41 11.28 7.37
N PRO A 178 8.24 10.62 7.20
CA PRO A 178 6.98 11.34 6.95
C PRO A 178 6.67 12.43 7.97
N ILE A 179 6.88 12.15 9.26
CA ILE A 179 6.63 13.10 10.35
C ILE A 179 7.63 14.26 10.31
N LEU A 180 8.92 13.96 10.12
CA LEU A 180 9.95 14.99 9.98
C LEU A 180 9.68 15.93 8.80
N GLU A 181 9.20 15.40 7.68
CA GLU A 181 8.78 16.18 6.52
C GLU A 181 7.57 17.07 6.83
N ARG A 182 6.53 16.54 7.49
CA ARG A 182 5.34 17.32 7.91
C ARG A 182 5.72 18.48 8.82
N VAL A 183 6.58 18.25 9.82
CA VAL A 183 7.05 19.32 10.72
C VAL A 183 7.86 20.36 9.95
N ARG A 184 8.76 19.94 9.06
CA ARG A 184 9.56 20.87 8.25
C ARG A 184 8.67 21.70 7.32
N GLY A 185 7.70 21.05 6.69
CA GLY A 185 6.69 21.69 5.85
C GLY A 185 5.87 22.70 6.63
N CYS A 186 5.41 22.32 7.83
CA CYS A 186 4.67 23.22 8.70
C CYS A 186 5.47 24.48 9.03
N LYS A 187 6.72 24.33 9.47
CA LYS A 187 7.62 25.46 9.75
C LYS A 187 7.79 26.36 8.53
N ALA A 188 7.92 25.79 7.33
CA ALA A 188 8.01 26.57 6.09
C ALA A 188 6.70 27.28 5.71
N GLY A 189 5.55 26.65 5.95
CA GLY A 189 4.23 27.27 5.76
C GLY A 189 4.00 28.45 6.71
N LEU A 190 4.33 28.28 8.00
CA LEU A 190 4.23 29.34 9.01
C LEU A 190 5.17 30.51 8.72
N ALA A 191 6.37 30.27 8.18
CA ALA A 191 7.34 31.32 7.87
C ALA A 191 6.84 32.36 6.85
N LYS A 192 5.77 32.06 6.11
CA LYS A 192 5.10 33.00 5.19
C LYS A 192 4.24 34.05 5.94
N PHE A 193 4.03 33.90 7.24
CA PHE A 193 3.20 34.77 8.07
C PHE A 193 4.04 35.37 9.22
N PRO A 194 4.63 36.56 9.04
CA PRO A 194 5.62 37.10 9.99
C PRO A 194 5.06 37.40 11.39
N ASN A 195 3.74 37.53 11.54
CA ASN A 195 3.07 37.75 12.83
C ASN A 195 2.62 36.46 13.52
N VAL A 196 2.85 35.30 12.90
CA VAL A 196 2.60 33.99 13.52
C VAL A 196 3.91 33.51 14.17
N LYS A 197 3.83 33.13 15.45
CA LYS A 197 4.98 32.68 16.23
C LYS A 197 4.81 31.22 16.63
N LEU A 198 5.74 30.37 16.22
CA LEU A 198 5.84 29.01 16.74
C LEU A 198 6.43 29.06 18.15
N VAL A 199 5.61 28.79 19.18
CA VAL A 199 6.02 28.90 20.59
C VAL A 199 6.34 27.56 21.24
N ASP A 200 5.93 26.45 20.63
CA ASP A 200 6.22 25.11 21.16
C ASP A 200 6.27 24.04 20.07
N THR A 201 7.02 22.97 20.33
CA THR A 201 7.02 21.74 19.55
C THR A 201 7.27 20.57 20.49
N GLN A 202 6.26 19.73 20.73
CA GLN A 202 6.38 18.58 21.63
C GLN A 202 5.88 17.32 20.95
N ASN A 203 6.48 16.19 21.32
CA ASN A 203 6.17 14.89 20.75
C ASN A 203 4.94 14.26 21.45
N GLY A 204 3.83 14.14 20.72
CA GLY A 204 2.62 13.45 21.15
C GLY A 204 2.60 11.94 20.82
N LYS A 205 3.68 11.41 20.21
CA LYS A 205 3.85 10.02 19.76
C LYS A 205 2.79 9.49 18.80
N GLN A 206 1.96 10.38 18.24
CA GLN A 206 0.72 10.04 17.53
C GLN A 206 -0.30 9.23 18.38
N GLU A 207 -0.13 9.19 19.70
CA GLU A 207 -0.98 8.44 20.61
C GLU A 207 -1.97 9.36 21.30
N ARG A 208 -3.25 9.00 21.31
CA ARG A 208 -4.32 9.87 21.82
C ARG A 208 -4.12 10.34 23.26
N ALA A 209 -3.72 9.45 24.17
CA ALA A 209 -3.53 9.76 25.58
C ALA A 209 -2.31 10.65 25.83
N THR A 210 -1.20 10.35 25.14
CA THR A 210 0.03 11.15 25.20
C THR A 210 -0.23 12.54 24.60
N ALA A 211 -0.87 12.60 23.43
CA ALA A 211 -1.24 13.84 22.75
C ALA A 211 -2.16 14.74 23.59
N LEU A 212 -3.14 14.17 24.29
CA LEU A 212 -4.01 14.89 25.24
C LEU A 212 -3.16 15.58 26.32
N SER A 213 -2.36 14.81 27.05
CA SER A 213 -1.55 15.31 28.17
C SER A 213 -0.54 16.38 27.71
N VAL A 214 0.11 16.15 26.57
CA VAL A 214 1.06 17.09 25.97
C VAL A 214 0.37 18.39 25.56
N THR A 215 -0.84 18.30 24.98
CA THR A 215 -1.59 19.48 24.55
C THR A 215 -2.09 20.29 25.73
N GLU A 216 -2.56 19.66 26.82
CA GLU A 216 -2.91 20.34 28.07
C GLU A 216 -1.74 21.15 28.62
N ASN A 217 -0.53 20.59 28.58
CA ASN A 217 0.70 21.28 28.99
C ASN A 217 1.02 22.46 28.06
N MET A 218 0.91 22.31 26.74
CA MET A 218 1.08 23.41 25.79
C MET A 218 0.09 24.55 26.07
N ILE A 219 -1.19 24.23 26.28
CA ILE A 219 -2.24 25.21 26.55
C ILE A 219 -1.97 25.96 27.87
N SER A 220 -1.47 25.25 28.88
CA SER A 220 -1.14 25.81 30.19
C SER A 220 0.09 26.71 30.13
N ALA A 221 1.13 26.30 29.39
CA ALA A 221 2.37 27.05 29.23
C ALA A 221 2.20 28.30 28.34
N HIS A 222 1.31 28.24 27.35
CA HIS A 222 1.10 29.29 26.35
C HIS A 222 -0.36 29.78 26.37
N PRO A 223 -0.76 30.64 27.33
CA PRO A 223 -2.16 31.04 27.51
C PRO A 223 -2.76 31.78 26.31
N ASN A 224 -1.91 32.33 25.43
CA ASN A 224 -2.27 33.09 24.21
C ASN A 224 -2.31 32.22 22.94
N LEU A 225 -2.09 30.90 23.06
CA LEU A 225 -2.10 29.97 21.94
C LEU A 225 -3.37 30.10 21.11
N LYS A 226 -3.22 30.20 19.79
CA LYS A 226 -4.31 30.35 18.80
C LYS A 226 -4.45 29.14 17.89
N GLY A 227 -3.38 28.38 17.70
CA GLY A 227 -3.38 27.27 16.77
C GLY A 227 -2.47 26.12 17.19
N ILE A 228 -2.87 24.91 16.85
CA ILE A 228 -2.06 23.70 16.97
C ILE A 228 -2.08 22.97 15.63
N PHE A 229 -0.91 22.59 15.14
CA PHE A 229 -0.76 21.61 14.08
C PHE A 229 -0.37 20.27 14.71
N SER A 230 -1.14 19.21 14.44
CA SER A 230 -0.80 17.84 14.81
C SER A 230 -0.31 17.08 13.60
N VAL A 231 0.81 16.36 13.73
CA VAL A 231 1.42 15.66 12.59
C VAL A 231 0.57 14.52 12.03
N ASN A 232 -0.46 14.06 12.74
CA ASN A 232 -1.43 13.08 12.24
C ASN A 232 -2.83 13.24 12.88
N ASP A 233 -3.81 12.51 12.37
CA ASP A 233 -5.20 12.57 12.87
C ASP A 233 -5.40 11.80 14.20
N GLY A 234 -4.64 10.73 14.45
CA GLY A 234 -4.73 9.98 15.71
C GLY A 234 -4.36 10.81 16.94
N GLY A 235 -3.24 11.52 16.86
CA GLY A 235 -2.81 12.48 17.89
C GLY A 235 -3.71 13.73 17.94
N SER A 236 -4.23 14.19 16.80
CA SER A 236 -5.08 15.38 16.76
C SER A 236 -6.37 15.18 17.54
N MET A 237 -6.91 13.95 17.59
CA MET A 237 -8.09 13.67 18.40
C MET A 237 -7.83 13.76 19.91
N GLY A 238 -6.60 13.53 20.37
CA GLY A 238 -6.17 13.81 21.75
C GLY A 238 -6.04 15.31 22.00
N ALA A 239 -5.42 16.03 21.07
CA ALA A 239 -5.32 17.49 21.12
C ALA A 239 -6.68 18.18 21.10
N LEU A 240 -7.63 17.69 20.30
CA LEU A 240 -8.99 18.21 20.23
C LEU A 240 -9.68 18.12 21.59
N ALA A 241 -9.56 16.98 22.27
CA ALA A 241 -10.12 16.79 23.60
C ALA A 241 -9.53 17.78 24.62
N ALA A 242 -8.21 18.01 24.57
CA ALA A 242 -7.54 19.02 25.41
C ALA A 242 -8.06 20.44 25.14
N ILE A 243 -8.18 20.79 23.85
CA ILE A 243 -8.68 22.11 23.43
C ILE A 243 -10.12 22.30 23.90
N GLU A 244 -11.01 21.34 23.66
CA GLU A 244 -12.41 21.40 24.07
C GLU A 244 -12.54 21.49 25.60
N GLY A 245 -11.78 20.67 26.35
CA GLY A 245 -11.75 20.69 27.80
C GLY A 245 -11.23 22.00 28.41
N SER A 246 -10.34 22.70 27.70
CA SER A 246 -9.83 24.00 28.13
C SER A 246 -10.83 25.16 27.98
N GLY A 247 -11.88 24.97 27.16
CA GLY A 247 -12.82 26.03 26.79
C GLY A 247 -12.23 27.16 25.93
N LYS A 248 -10.98 27.05 25.47
CA LYS A 248 -10.32 28.07 24.64
C LYS A 248 -10.69 27.93 23.16
N ASP A 249 -10.62 29.04 22.43
CA ASP A 249 -10.72 29.06 20.96
C ASP A 249 -9.35 28.87 20.32
N ILE A 250 -8.88 27.62 20.30
CA ILE A 250 -7.64 27.20 19.64
C ILE A 250 -8.02 26.41 18.40
N ARG A 251 -7.47 26.77 17.23
CA ARG A 251 -7.70 26.06 15.97
C ARG A 251 -6.75 24.87 15.84
N LEU A 252 -7.25 23.75 15.35
CA LEU A 252 -6.50 22.51 15.18
C LEU A 252 -6.51 22.08 13.71
N THR A 253 -5.32 21.78 13.19
CA THR A 253 -5.10 21.21 11.85
C THR A 253 -4.25 19.96 11.96
N SER A 254 -4.35 19.05 10.98
CA SER A 254 -3.52 17.84 10.96
C SER A 254 -3.35 17.25 9.57
N VAL A 255 -2.82 16.03 9.49
CA VAL A 255 -2.63 15.26 8.25
C VAL A 255 -3.26 13.88 8.43
N ASP A 256 -3.91 13.35 7.39
CA ASP A 256 -4.24 11.94 7.11
C ASP A 256 -5.61 11.84 6.40
N GLY A 257 -6.64 12.52 6.89
CA GLY A 257 -8.02 12.42 6.37
C GLY A 257 -8.81 11.25 6.95
N ALA A 258 -8.48 10.80 8.16
CA ALA A 258 -9.11 9.66 8.81
C ALA A 258 -10.62 9.89 9.04
N PRO A 259 -11.46 8.84 8.95
CA PRO A 259 -12.91 8.98 9.10
C PRO A 259 -13.35 9.73 10.37
N GLU A 260 -12.66 9.51 11.50
CA GLU A 260 -12.94 10.21 12.76
C GLU A 260 -12.63 11.72 12.68
N ALA A 261 -11.51 12.10 12.05
CA ALA A 261 -11.15 13.51 11.82
C ALA A 261 -12.15 14.19 10.89
N ILE A 262 -12.56 13.51 9.81
CA ILE A 262 -13.58 14.00 8.88
C ILE A 262 -14.92 14.23 9.57
N ALA A 263 -15.31 13.34 10.48
CA ALA A 263 -16.50 13.53 11.31
C ALA A 263 -16.34 14.70 12.29
N ALA A 264 -15.16 14.85 12.92
CA ALA A 264 -14.87 15.94 13.84
C ALA A 264 -14.90 17.32 13.17
N ILE A 265 -14.34 17.45 11.96
CA ILE A 265 -14.34 18.71 11.18
C ILE A 265 -15.77 19.15 10.81
N GLN A 266 -16.68 18.20 10.59
CA GLN A 266 -18.07 18.49 10.25
C GLN A 266 -18.92 18.98 11.43
N LYS A 267 -18.50 18.74 12.69
CA LYS A 267 -19.25 19.19 13.87
C LYS A 267 -19.42 20.72 13.85
N PRO A 268 -20.60 21.26 14.23
CA PRO A 268 -20.77 22.70 14.39
C PRO A 268 -19.74 23.27 15.36
N ASN A 269 -19.13 24.41 15.01
CA ASN A 269 -18.13 25.11 15.84
C ASN A 269 -16.90 24.27 16.24
N SER A 270 -16.60 23.19 15.49
CA SER A 270 -15.43 22.35 15.74
C SER A 270 -14.14 23.17 15.75
N LYS A 271 -13.27 22.84 16.70
CA LYS A 271 -11.91 23.38 16.76
C LYS A 271 -10.96 22.67 15.80
N PHE A 272 -11.29 21.45 15.41
CA PHE A 272 -10.61 20.73 14.34
C PHE A 272 -11.15 21.23 12.99
N ILE A 273 -10.35 22.02 12.29
CA ILE A 273 -10.83 22.79 11.13
C ILE A 273 -10.35 22.26 9.78
N GLU A 274 -9.29 21.46 9.76
CA GLU A 274 -8.68 20.94 8.53
C GLU A 274 -7.81 19.72 8.80
N THR A 275 -7.81 18.77 7.87
CA THR A 275 -6.79 17.73 7.77
C THR A 275 -6.32 17.64 6.32
N THR A 276 -5.00 17.69 6.09
CA THR A 276 -4.46 17.48 4.75
C THR A 276 -4.41 15.98 4.50
N ALA A 277 -5.39 15.50 3.76
CA ALA A 277 -5.63 14.09 3.55
C ALA A 277 -4.60 13.44 2.64
N GLN A 278 -4.28 12.20 3.00
CA GLN A 278 -3.52 11.25 2.21
C GLN A 278 -4.48 10.28 1.50
N PHE A 279 -3.94 9.36 0.69
CA PHE A 279 -4.74 8.38 -0.07
C PHE A 279 -4.14 6.96 0.07
N PRO A 280 -4.34 6.27 1.22
CA PRO A 280 -3.71 4.97 1.48
C PRO A 280 -4.07 3.88 0.46
N ALA A 281 -5.33 3.88 0.00
CA ALA A 281 -5.79 2.95 -1.02
C ALA A 281 -5.07 3.15 -2.37
N ASP A 282 -4.79 4.40 -2.74
CA ASP A 282 -4.10 4.71 -3.99
C ASP A 282 -2.62 4.43 -3.88
N GLN A 283 -1.98 4.78 -2.75
CA GLN A 283 -0.56 4.48 -2.52
C GLN A 283 -0.25 3.00 -2.73
N VAL A 284 -1.05 2.09 -2.15
CA VAL A 284 -0.77 0.65 -2.28
C VAL A 284 -1.15 0.07 -3.64
N ARG A 285 -2.18 0.61 -4.32
CA ARG A 285 -2.50 0.23 -5.69
C ARG A 285 -1.37 0.64 -6.65
N ILE A 286 -0.84 1.85 -6.49
CA ILE A 286 0.31 2.33 -7.24
C ILE A 286 1.53 1.46 -6.93
N ALA A 287 1.81 1.18 -5.66
CA ALA A 287 2.92 0.33 -5.25
C ALA A 287 2.85 -1.08 -5.86
N LEU A 288 1.66 -1.69 -5.83
CA LEU A 288 1.42 -2.98 -6.48
C LEU A 288 1.63 -2.90 -8.00
N GLY A 289 1.07 -1.88 -8.66
CA GLY A 289 1.24 -1.69 -10.10
C GLY A 289 2.71 -1.55 -10.51
N ILE A 290 3.48 -0.79 -9.72
CA ILE A 290 4.93 -0.62 -9.93
C ILE A 290 5.68 -1.91 -9.69
N ALA A 291 5.32 -2.65 -8.64
CA ALA A 291 5.97 -3.93 -8.35
C ALA A 291 5.71 -4.95 -9.48
N ILE A 292 4.49 -5.01 -10.02
CA ILE A 292 4.14 -5.87 -11.16
C ILE A 292 4.90 -5.43 -12.42
N ALA A 293 4.91 -4.14 -12.74
CA ALA A 293 5.64 -3.62 -13.89
C ALA A 293 7.13 -4.00 -13.80
N ARG A 294 7.74 -3.81 -12.62
CA ARG A 294 9.12 -4.18 -12.36
C ARG A 294 9.36 -5.69 -12.47
N LYS A 295 8.43 -6.52 -11.97
CA LYS A 295 8.49 -7.99 -12.05
C LYS A 295 8.52 -8.47 -13.51
N TRP A 296 7.86 -7.75 -14.41
CA TRP A 296 7.86 -8.05 -15.85
C TRP A 296 8.92 -7.28 -16.65
N GLY A 297 9.94 -6.76 -15.98
CA GLY A 297 11.15 -6.22 -16.63
C GLY A 297 11.08 -4.74 -16.96
N ALA A 298 10.03 -4.02 -16.55
CA ALA A 298 10.00 -2.57 -16.73
C ALA A 298 11.06 -1.88 -15.86
N THR A 299 11.54 -0.73 -16.35
CA THR A 299 12.23 0.24 -15.52
C THR A 299 11.18 1.10 -14.82
N VAL A 300 11.30 1.25 -13.50
CA VAL A 300 10.34 1.98 -12.68
C VAL A 300 11.01 3.18 -12.00
N PRO A 301 10.27 4.25 -11.69
CA PRO A 301 10.79 5.37 -10.90
C PRO A 301 11.31 4.89 -9.54
N LYS A 302 12.30 5.60 -8.99
CA LYS A 302 12.83 5.30 -7.64
C LYS A 302 11.90 5.74 -6.52
N ALA A 303 11.13 6.79 -6.76
CA ALA A 303 10.14 7.30 -5.83
C ALA A 303 8.93 7.81 -6.61
N ILE A 304 7.74 7.59 -6.05
CA ILE A 304 6.48 8.08 -6.58
C ILE A 304 5.79 8.88 -5.47
N PRO A 305 5.89 10.22 -5.54
CA PRO A 305 5.20 11.08 -4.60
C PRO A 305 3.70 11.09 -4.92
N VAL A 306 2.89 10.74 -3.93
CA VAL A 306 1.42 10.81 -4.02
C VAL A 306 0.94 12.16 -3.51
N ASP A 307 0.09 12.82 -4.29
CA ASP A 307 -0.49 14.10 -3.93
C ASP A 307 -1.32 14.01 -2.65
N VAL A 308 -1.44 15.14 -1.97
CA VAL A 308 -2.23 15.31 -0.76
C VAL A 308 -3.29 16.37 -0.99
N LYS A 309 -4.36 16.35 -0.19
CA LYS A 309 -5.51 17.24 -0.39
C LYS A 309 -5.96 17.85 0.92
N VAL A 310 -6.03 19.18 0.97
CA VAL A 310 -6.68 19.89 2.07
C VAL A 310 -8.14 19.47 2.16
N VAL A 311 -8.54 18.94 3.33
CA VAL A 311 -9.92 18.60 3.65
C VAL A 311 -10.38 19.44 4.84
N ASP A 312 -11.35 20.31 4.59
CA ASP A 312 -11.94 21.23 5.55
C ASP A 312 -13.47 21.08 5.57
N ARG A 313 -14.17 21.92 6.35
CA ARG A 313 -15.64 21.87 6.43
C ARG A 313 -16.34 21.99 5.06
N GLY A 314 -15.74 22.70 4.11
CA GLY A 314 -16.30 22.95 2.78
C GLY A 314 -16.31 21.71 1.88
N ASN A 315 -15.41 20.75 2.10
CA ASN A 315 -15.29 19.55 1.26
C ASN A 315 -15.24 18.22 2.05
N ALA A 316 -15.29 18.24 3.39
CA ALA A 316 -15.28 17.05 4.24
C ALA A 316 -16.53 16.17 4.06
N LYS A 317 -17.68 16.75 3.71
CA LYS A 317 -18.91 16.00 3.51
C LYS A 317 -18.75 15.06 2.31
N GLY A 318 -18.82 13.75 2.56
CA GLY A 318 -18.67 12.72 1.54
C GLY A 318 -17.21 12.40 1.18
N PHE A 319 -16.24 13.02 1.85
CA PHE A 319 -14.84 12.63 1.71
C PHE A 319 -14.60 11.30 2.44
N SER A 320 -13.96 10.36 1.75
CA SER A 320 -13.39 9.15 2.33
C SER A 320 -12.30 8.62 1.40
N TRP A 321 -11.38 7.83 1.94
CA TRP A 321 -10.44 7.01 1.19
C TRP A 321 -10.56 5.54 1.58
#